data_AF-A0A0N9WS76-F1
#
_entry.id   AF-A0A0N9WS76-F1
#
_cell.length_a   1.000
_cell.length_b   1.000
_cell.length_c   1.000
_cell.angle_alpha   90.00
_cell.angle_beta   90.00
_cell.angle_gamma   90.00
#
_symmetry.space_group_name_H-M   'P 1'
#
loop_
_entity.id
_entity.type
_entity.pdbx_description
1 polymer ?
#
loop_
_entity_poly.entity_id
_entity_poly.type
_entity_poly.pdbx_seq_one_letter_code
_entity_poly.pdbx_strand_id
1 'polypeptide(L)'
;MSKMDLIIELKETIEKLQKNGETQIELSKLITYLQLASENPPQDLPPDHLEKLKAQLQILVEAHKSNHASDLEMFRSVMQSGQNAIKTSFLMNGGASVAILAFIGKLTESNKPNIPIFAETLTLFVIGVFLISVTAGLTYLSQWFYAEDSSRKQLAGSMFNFSAVVVGLGSYGMFIWGMKAAYDAFLSLT
;
A
#
# COMPACT_ATOMS: atom_id res chain seq x y z
N MET A 1 -29.79 39.17 -5.57
CA MET A 1 -28.98 38.81 -4.39
C MET A 1 -28.07 39.99 -4.06
N SER A 2 -28.05 40.50 -2.82
CA SER A 2 -27.22 41.66 -2.47
C SER A 2 -25.75 41.25 -2.40
N LYS A 3 -24.83 42.14 -2.79
CA LYS A 3 -23.37 41.90 -2.66
C LYS A 3 -22.97 41.51 -1.23
N MET A 4 -23.75 41.95 -0.24
CA MET A 4 -23.49 41.64 1.16
C MET A 4 -23.90 40.21 1.54
N ASP A 5 -24.91 39.63 0.88
CA ASP A 5 -25.35 38.25 1.13
C ASP A 5 -24.29 37.24 0.65
N LEU A 6 -23.67 37.50 -0.51
CA LEU A 6 -22.56 36.69 -1.05
C LEU A 6 -21.33 36.72 -0.14
N ILE A 7 -21.01 37.87 0.46
CA ILE A 7 -19.87 37.99 1.38
C ILE A 7 -20.12 37.19 2.65
N ILE A 8 -21.36 37.18 3.15
CA ILE A 8 -21.75 36.43 4.34
C ILE A 8 -21.72 34.92 4.05
N GLU A 9 -22.27 34.47 2.93
CA GLU A 9 -22.28 33.06 2.55
C GLU A 9 -20.86 32.51 2.29
N LEU A 10 -20.00 33.31 1.67
CA LEU A 10 -18.59 32.95 1.46
C LEU A 10 -17.84 32.82 2.79
N LYS A 11 -18.09 33.74 3.74
CA LYS A 11 -17.50 33.69 5.08
C LYS A 11 -17.93 32.42 5.83
N GLU A 12 -19.22 32.10 5.83
CA GLU A 12 -19.73 30.90 6.49
C GLU A 12 -19.17 29.61 5.87
N THR A 13 -18.98 29.60 4.55
CA THR A 13 -18.41 28.45 3.83
C THR A 13 -16.93 28.25 4.19
N ILE A 14 -16.15 29.32 4.29
CA ILE A 14 -14.75 29.28 4.72
C ILE A 14 -14.64 28.82 6.19
N GLU A 15 -15.53 29.30 7.07
CA GLU A 15 -15.55 28.89 8.48
C GLU A 15 -15.93 27.40 8.66
N LYS A 16 -16.83 26.87 7.80
CA LYS A 16 -17.16 25.43 7.78
C LYS A 16 -16.00 24.58 7.28
N LEU A 17 -15.31 25.00 6.22
CA LEU A 17 -14.13 24.30 5.69
C LEU A 17 -12.99 24.27 6.73
N GLN A 18 -12.80 25.36 7.46
CA GLN A 18 -11.81 25.45 8.55
C GLN A 18 -12.17 24.52 9.73
N LYS A 19 -13.45 24.39 10.09
CA LYS A 19 -13.91 23.45 11.14
C LYS A 19 -13.76 21.98 10.75
N ASN A 20 -13.82 21.67 9.45
CA ASN A 20 -13.70 20.31 8.93
C ASN A 20 -12.24 19.84 8.76
N GLY A 21 -11.25 20.65 9.16
CA GLY A 21 -9.83 20.28 9.17
C GLY A 21 -9.09 20.55 7.86
N GLU A 22 -9.71 21.22 6.88
CA GLU A 22 -9.01 21.71 5.70
C GLU A 22 -8.29 23.03 6.03
N THR A 23 -7.02 22.92 6.41
CA THR A 23 -6.18 24.07 6.84
C THR A 23 -5.60 24.86 5.67
N GLN A 24 -5.77 24.42 4.43
CA GLN A 24 -5.24 25.08 3.23
C GLN A 24 -6.29 25.10 2.12
N ILE A 25 -6.85 26.29 1.87
CA ILE A 25 -7.63 26.57 0.66
C ILE A 25 -6.64 27.09 -0.37
N GLU A 26 -6.56 26.42 -1.53
CA GLU A 26 -5.74 26.86 -2.64
C GLU A 26 -6.28 28.22 -3.15
N LEU A 27 -5.58 29.32 -2.85
CA LEU A 27 -6.02 30.69 -3.20
C LEU A 27 -6.27 30.84 -4.71
N SER A 28 -5.53 30.10 -5.54
CA SER A 28 -5.73 30.01 -6.99
C SER A 28 -7.15 29.57 -7.37
N LYS A 29 -7.67 28.52 -6.73
CA LYS A 29 -9.03 28.00 -6.95
C LYS A 29 -10.10 28.96 -6.46
N LEU A 30 -9.85 29.63 -5.33
CA LEU A 30 -10.77 30.62 -4.78
C LEU A 30 -10.85 31.87 -5.67
N ILE A 31 -9.71 32.37 -6.15
CA ILE A 31 -9.67 33.49 -7.10
C ILE A 31 -10.37 33.09 -8.40
N THR A 32 -10.11 31.89 -8.92
CA THR A 32 -10.78 31.38 -10.13
C THR A 32 -12.30 31.28 -9.94
N TYR A 33 -12.76 30.79 -8.79
CA TYR A 33 -14.19 30.72 -8.47
C TYR A 33 -14.83 32.10 -8.37
N LEU A 34 -14.19 33.04 -7.67
CA LEU A 34 -14.68 34.42 -7.54
C LEU A 34 -14.68 35.15 -8.89
N GLN A 35 -13.67 34.90 -9.72
CA GLN A 35 -13.57 35.44 -11.06
C GLN A 35 -14.70 34.88 -11.96
N LEU A 36 -14.90 33.56 -11.98
CA LEU A 36 -16.00 32.90 -12.69
C LEU A 36 -17.39 33.38 -12.23
N ALA A 37 -17.58 33.60 -10.94
CA ALA A 37 -18.82 34.13 -10.35
C ALA A 37 -19.04 35.62 -10.64
N SER A 38 -17.97 36.38 -10.89
CA SER A 38 -18.07 37.79 -11.31
C SER A 38 -18.29 37.97 -12.81
N GLU A 39 -17.69 37.09 -13.63
CA GLU A 39 -17.84 37.06 -15.09
C GLU A 39 -19.20 36.47 -15.52
N ASN A 40 -19.73 35.54 -14.73
CA ASN A 40 -21.08 34.98 -14.86
C ASN A 40 -21.90 35.38 -13.63
N PRO A 41 -22.44 36.62 -13.57
CA PRO A 41 -23.34 36.99 -12.48
C PRO A 41 -24.49 35.98 -12.44
N PRO A 42 -24.98 35.59 -11.24
CA PRO A 42 -26.03 34.60 -11.13
C PRO A 42 -27.22 35.06 -11.96
N GLN A 43 -27.39 34.46 -13.14
CA GLN A 43 -28.60 34.58 -13.92
C GLN A 43 -29.71 33.98 -13.06
N ASP A 44 -30.87 34.62 -13.01
CA ASP A 44 -32.07 33.96 -12.48
C ASP A 44 -32.38 32.81 -13.44
N LEU A 45 -31.75 31.66 -13.20
CA LEU A 45 -32.02 30.43 -13.92
C LEU A 45 -33.48 30.09 -13.64
N PRO A 46 -34.30 29.80 -14.67
CA PRO A 46 -35.65 29.31 -14.47
C PRO A 46 -35.63 28.13 -13.49
N PRO A 47 -36.62 28.01 -12.57
CA PRO A 47 -36.61 27.00 -11.51
C PRO A 47 -36.29 25.57 -11.99
N ASP A 48 -36.79 25.20 -13.18
CA ASP A 48 -36.51 23.92 -13.85
C ASP A 48 -35.02 23.66 -14.14
N HIS A 49 -34.26 24.69 -14.52
CA HIS A 49 -32.83 24.56 -14.78
C HIS A 49 -32.00 24.44 -13.49
N LEU A 50 -32.45 25.10 -12.41
CA LEU A 50 -31.81 24.99 -11.09
C LEU A 50 -31.97 23.59 -10.50
N GLU A 51 -33.16 22.99 -10.63
CA GLU A 51 -33.42 21.61 -10.19
C GLU A 51 -32.57 20.61 -10.98
N LYS A 52 -32.48 20.75 -12.31
CA LYS A 52 -31.61 19.92 -13.15
C LYS A 52 -30.13 20.03 -12.77
N LEU A 53 -29.64 21.25 -12.50
CA LEU A 53 -28.25 21.46 -12.09
C LEU A 53 -27.96 20.83 -10.72
N LYS A 54 -28.86 20.98 -9.76
CA LYS A 54 -28.75 20.32 -8.44
C LYS A 54 -28.72 18.81 -8.58
N ALA A 55 -29.58 18.24 -9.41
CA ALA A 55 -29.59 16.81 -9.69
C ALA A 55 -28.27 16.32 -10.31
N GLN A 56 -27.70 17.06 -11.27
CA GLN A 56 -26.40 16.72 -11.87
C GLN A 56 -25.25 16.80 -10.86
N LEU A 57 -25.21 17.84 -10.02
CA LEU A 57 -24.20 17.97 -8.97
C LEU A 57 -24.32 16.83 -7.96
N GLN A 58 -25.54 16.44 -7.59
CA GLN A 58 -25.75 15.31 -6.70
C GLN A 58 -25.23 14.01 -7.32
N ILE A 59 -25.52 13.74 -8.60
CA ILE A 59 -24.98 12.58 -9.33
C ILE A 59 -23.44 12.60 -9.33
N LEU A 60 -22.82 13.76 -9.58
CA LEU A 60 -21.36 13.91 -9.58
C LEU A 60 -20.77 13.61 -8.19
N VAL A 61 -21.36 14.16 -7.13
CA VAL A 61 -20.92 13.93 -5.75
C VAL A 61 -21.08 12.46 -5.36
N GLU A 62 -22.20 11.84 -5.72
CA GLU A 62 -22.44 10.41 -5.49
C GLU A 62 -21.45 9.54 -6.26
N ALA A 63 -21.18 9.86 -7.52
CA ALA A 63 -20.17 9.18 -8.33
C ALA A 63 -18.76 9.34 -7.73
N HIS A 64 -18.38 10.54 -7.29
CA HIS A 64 -17.10 10.79 -6.64
C HIS A 64 -16.96 10.00 -5.34
N LYS A 65 -18.00 9.98 -4.51
CA LYS A 65 -18.04 9.18 -3.27
C LYS A 65 -17.93 7.69 -3.56
N SER A 66 -18.64 7.20 -4.57
CA SER A 66 -18.60 5.80 -4.99
C SER A 66 -17.20 5.41 -5.48
N ASN A 67 -16.57 6.23 -6.32
CA ASN A 67 -15.21 5.98 -6.82
C ASN A 67 -14.19 5.98 -5.68
N HIS A 68 -14.24 6.99 -4.80
CA HIS A 68 -13.33 7.05 -3.66
C HIS A 68 -13.48 5.86 -2.70
N ALA A 69 -14.72 5.40 -2.47
CA ALA A 69 -14.97 4.20 -1.68
C ALA A 69 -14.41 2.94 -2.35
N SER A 70 -14.59 2.82 -3.67
CA SER A 70 -14.04 1.71 -4.45
C SER A 70 -12.50 1.69 -4.43
N ASP A 71 -11.86 2.84 -4.59
CA ASP A 71 -10.40 2.98 -4.52
C ASP A 71 -9.86 2.56 -3.15
N LEU A 72 -10.52 2.97 -2.06
CA LEU A 72 -10.14 2.60 -0.71
C LEU A 72 -10.30 1.10 -0.44
N GLU A 73 -11.37 0.49 -0.94
CA GLU A 73 -11.61 -0.95 -0.84
C GLU A 73 -10.58 -1.74 -1.65
N MET A 74 -10.29 -1.31 -2.88
CA MET A 74 -9.26 -1.89 -3.72
C MET A 74 -7.89 -1.83 -3.03
N PHE A 75 -7.52 -0.68 -2.47
CA PHE A 75 -6.28 -0.51 -1.72
C PHE A 75 -6.18 -1.47 -0.52
N ARG A 76 -7.27 -1.61 0.26
CA ARG A 76 -7.33 -2.56 1.38
C ARG A 76 -7.18 -4.00 0.91
N SER A 77 -7.85 -4.37 -0.19
CA SER A 77 -7.77 -5.72 -0.78
C SER A 77 -6.35 -6.07 -1.24
N VAL A 78 -5.66 -5.14 -1.90
CA VAL A 78 -4.27 -5.31 -2.32
C VAL A 78 -3.34 -5.45 -1.10
N MET A 79 -3.50 -4.60 -0.08
CA MET A 79 -2.71 -4.71 1.16
C MET A 79 -2.91 -6.04 1.87
N GLN A 80 -4.16 -6.51 1.98
CA GLN A 80 -4.47 -7.79 2.58
C GLN A 80 -3.87 -8.95 1.78
N SER A 81 -3.95 -8.90 0.46
CA SER A 81 -3.32 -9.89 -0.43
C SER A 81 -1.80 -9.91 -0.26
N GLY A 82 -1.15 -8.75 -0.16
CA GLY A 82 0.28 -8.63 0.11
C GLY A 82 0.69 -9.20 1.47
N GLN A 83 -0.07 -8.92 2.53
CA GLN A 83 0.16 -9.50 3.86
C GLN A 83 0.01 -11.02 3.86
N ASN A 84 -0.98 -11.55 3.14
CA ASN A 84 -1.16 -12.99 2.99
C ASN A 84 0.03 -13.62 2.25
N ALA A 85 0.52 -12.99 1.18
CA ALA A 85 1.70 -13.45 0.46
C ALA A 85 2.95 -13.49 1.37
N ILE A 86 3.20 -12.43 2.15
CA ILE A 86 4.29 -12.38 3.14
C ILE A 86 4.18 -13.53 4.15
N LYS A 87 2.99 -13.73 4.74
CA LYS A 87 2.75 -14.80 5.72
C LYS A 87 2.97 -16.19 5.12
N THR A 88 2.46 -16.43 3.92
CA THR A 88 2.64 -17.70 3.21
C THR A 88 4.11 -17.96 2.91
N SER A 89 4.85 -16.98 2.40
CA SER A 89 6.29 -17.11 2.13
C SER A 89 7.12 -17.33 3.38
N PHE A 90 6.77 -16.65 4.48
CA PHE A 90 7.38 -16.88 5.78
C PHE A 90 7.14 -18.31 6.26
N LEU A 91 5.91 -18.81 6.15
CA LEU A 91 5.57 -20.18 6.52
C LEU A 91 6.26 -21.23 5.65
N MET A 92 6.36 -20.99 4.34
CA MET A 92 7.05 -21.91 3.42
C MET A 92 8.53 -22.05 3.78
N ASN A 93 9.26 -20.94 3.88
CA ASN A 93 10.68 -20.97 4.21
C ASN A 93 10.91 -21.41 5.67
N GLY A 94 10.08 -20.95 6.61
CA GLY A 94 10.19 -21.30 8.03
C GLY A 94 9.88 -22.78 8.27
N GLY A 95 8.82 -23.31 7.65
CA GLY A 95 8.45 -24.72 7.72
C GLY A 95 9.53 -25.63 7.14
N ALA A 96 10.10 -25.27 5.98
CA ALA A 96 11.22 -25.98 5.40
C ALA A 96 12.47 -25.93 6.30
N SER A 97 12.77 -24.77 6.89
CA SER A 97 13.90 -24.61 7.83
C SER A 97 13.75 -25.55 9.04
N VAL A 98 12.57 -25.58 9.66
CA VAL A 98 12.30 -26.45 10.81
C VAL A 98 12.40 -27.93 10.41
N ALA A 99 11.89 -28.31 9.23
CA ALA A 99 11.98 -29.68 8.74
C ALA A 99 13.43 -30.14 8.51
N ILE A 100 14.26 -29.30 7.87
CA ILE A 100 15.68 -29.61 7.64
C ILE A 100 16.44 -29.62 8.97
N LEU A 101 16.17 -28.70 9.90
CA LEU A 101 16.82 -28.68 11.21
C LEU A 101 16.50 -29.95 12.02
N ALA A 102 15.24 -30.40 11.99
CA ALA A 102 14.83 -31.66 12.61
C ALA A 102 15.55 -32.86 11.97
N PHE A 103 15.69 -32.86 10.63
CA PHE A 103 16.39 -33.92 9.91
C PHE A 103 17.89 -33.95 10.23
N ILE A 104 18.55 -32.79 10.29
CA ILE A 104 19.95 -32.67 10.74
C ILE A 104 20.11 -33.25 12.14
N GLY A 105 19.18 -32.96 13.05
CA GLY A 105 19.16 -33.54 14.40
C GLY A 105 19.25 -35.07 14.37
N LYS A 106 18.46 -35.71 13.51
CA LYS A 106 18.49 -37.17 13.31
C LYS A 106 19.80 -37.66 12.66
N LEU A 107 20.38 -36.92 11.72
CA LEU A 107 21.64 -37.29 11.07
C LEU A 107 22.83 -37.32 12.04
N THR A 108 22.77 -36.59 13.16
CA THR A 108 23.84 -36.60 14.17
C THR A 108 24.08 -37.98 14.78
N GLU A 109 23.07 -38.85 14.76
CA GLU A 109 23.13 -40.21 15.29
C GLU A 109 23.65 -41.22 14.27
N SER A 110 23.33 -41.04 12.98
CA SER A 110 23.47 -42.11 11.97
C SER A 110 24.40 -41.78 10.81
N ASN A 111 24.60 -40.50 10.46
CA ASN A 111 25.23 -40.14 9.18
C ASN A 111 25.89 -38.74 9.20
N LYS A 112 26.83 -38.56 10.14
CA LYS A 112 27.52 -37.28 10.41
C LYS A 112 28.19 -36.61 9.18
N PRO A 113 28.80 -37.34 8.23
CA PRO A 113 29.47 -36.72 7.08
C PRO A 113 28.55 -35.89 6.18
N ASN A 114 27.24 -36.17 6.17
CA ASN A 114 26.26 -35.48 5.33
C ASN A 114 25.68 -34.21 5.97
N ILE A 115 25.94 -33.96 7.26
CA ILE A 115 25.43 -32.79 7.99
C ILE A 115 25.75 -31.45 7.27
N PRO A 116 26.96 -31.22 6.73
CA PRO A 116 27.29 -29.96 6.07
C PRO A 116 26.40 -29.65 4.85
N ILE A 117 26.02 -30.68 4.08
CA ILE A 117 25.19 -30.53 2.87
C ILE A 117 23.77 -30.07 3.27
N PHE A 118 23.21 -30.66 4.33
CA PHE A 118 21.91 -30.24 4.86
C PHE A 118 21.98 -28.89 5.57
N ALA A 119 23.12 -28.52 6.16
CA ALA A 119 23.31 -27.21 6.79
C ALA A 119 23.35 -26.07 5.75
N GLU A 120 23.94 -26.31 4.58
CA GLU A 120 23.88 -25.36 3.45
C GLU A 120 22.44 -25.16 2.98
N THR A 121 21.69 -26.26 2.84
CA THR A 121 20.26 -26.23 2.51
C THR A 121 19.45 -25.45 3.55
N LEU A 122 19.69 -25.68 4.84
CA LEU A 122 19.05 -24.93 5.93
C LEU A 122 19.32 -23.43 5.82
N THR A 123 20.56 -23.06 5.49
CA THR A 123 20.97 -21.66 5.36
C THR A 123 20.16 -20.93 4.29
N LEU A 124 19.91 -21.58 3.14
CA LEU A 124 19.08 -21.00 2.07
C LEU A 124 17.66 -20.68 2.55
N PHE A 125 17.01 -21.61 3.28
CA PHE A 125 15.67 -21.36 3.81
C PHE A 125 15.66 -20.27 4.89
N VAL A 126 16.67 -20.23 5.77
CA VAL A 126 16.79 -19.19 6.80
C VAL A 126 17.00 -17.81 6.17
N ILE A 127 17.82 -17.72 5.12
CA ILE A 127 17.96 -16.48 4.34
C ILE A 127 16.61 -16.11 3.71
N GLY A 128 15.86 -17.08 3.17
CA GLY A 128 14.51 -16.86 2.66
C GLY A 128 13.56 -16.25 3.71
N VAL A 129 13.58 -16.77 4.94
CA VAL A 129 12.82 -16.21 6.09
C VAL A 129 13.28 -14.79 6.43
N PHE A 130 14.58 -14.55 6.44
CA PHE A 130 15.13 -13.23 6.70
C PHE A 130 14.69 -12.21 5.63
N LEU A 131 14.79 -12.54 4.35
CA LEU A 131 14.40 -11.64 3.25
C LEU A 131 12.91 -11.28 3.33
N ILE A 132 12.02 -12.24 3.61
CA ILE A 132 10.59 -11.92 3.72
C ILE A 132 10.27 -11.08 4.98
N SER A 133 11.03 -11.26 6.06
CA SER A 133 10.93 -10.41 7.26
C SER A 133 11.38 -8.97 6.97
N VAL A 134 12.47 -8.81 6.23
CA VAL A 134 12.95 -7.51 5.73
C VAL A 134 11.91 -6.87 4.80
N THR A 135 11.27 -7.65 3.94
CA THR A 135 10.19 -7.17 3.05
C THR A 135 9.04 -6.54 3.84
N ALA A 136 8.61 -7.18 4.93
CA ALA A 136 7.59 -6.62 5.82
C ALA A 136 8.04 -5.29 6.44
N GLY A 137 9.29 -5.21 6.90
CA GLY A 137 9.89 -3.98 7.43
C GLY A 137 9.97 -2.85 6.39
N LEU A 138 10.44 -3.14 5.17
CA LEU A 138 10.51 -2.16 4.08
C LEU A 138 9.12 -1.67 3.66
N THR A 139 8.12 -2.55 3.68
CA THR A 139 6.72 -2.17 3.41
C THR A 139 6.20 -1.20 4.47
N TYR A 140 6.50 -1.44 5.75
CA TYR A 140 6.16 -0.52 6.84
C TYR A 140 6.85 0.84 6.67
N LEU A 141 8.16 0.86 6.35
CA LEU A 141 8.89 2.11 6.10
C LEU A 141 8.28 2.87 4.90
N SER A 142 7.97 2.17 3.82
CA SER A 142 7.33 2.77 2.63
C SER A 142 6.03 3.48 3.00
N GLN A 143 5.16 2.83 3.78
CA GLN A 143 3.90 3.42 4.26
C GLN A 143 4.13 4.63 5.17
N TRP A 144 5.13 4.56 6.05
CA TRP A 144 5.49 5.69 6.90
C TRP A 144 5.91 6.93 6.10
N PHE A 145 6.66 6.75 5.01
CA PHE A 145 7.03 7.85 4.11
C PHE A 145 5.85 8.39 3.30
N TYR A 146 4.88 7.55 2.94
CA TYR A 146 3.67 7.98 2.23
C TYR A 146 2.66 8.73 3.11
N ALA A 147 2.83 8.74 4.43
CA ALA A 147 1.92 9.44 5.34
C ALA A 147 2.00 10.98 5.23
N GLU A 148 3.02 11.53 4.56
CA GLU A 148 3.25 12.97 4.46
C GLU A 148 3.41 13.43 3.02
N ASP A 149 2.78 14.56 2.67
CA ASP A 149 2.61 15.03 1.30
C ASP A 149 3.81 15.80 0.74
N SER A 150 5.02 15.35 1.10
CA SER A 150 6.28 15.92 0.60
C SER A 150 6.79 15.11 -0.58
N SER A 151 7.08 15.77 -1.71
CA SER A 151 7.60 15.12 -2.93
C SER A 151 8.84 14.26 -2.69
N ARG A 152 9.75 14.69 -1.81
CA ARG A 152 10.95 13.90 -1.43
C ARG A 152 10.59 12.64 -0.63
N LYS A 153 9.60 12.73 0.26
CA LYS A 153 9.13 11.58 1.05
C LYS A 153 8.38 10.58 0.18
N GLN A 154 7.57 11.04 -0.76
CA GLN A 154 6.90 10.17 -1.74
C GLN A 154 7.92 9.41 -2.61
N LEU A 155 9.00 10.07 -3.06
CA LEU A 155 10.07 9.39 -3.80
C LEU A 155 10.77 8.32 -2.93
N ALA A 156 11.13 8.68 -1.69
CA ALA A 156 11.71 7.72 -0.75
C ALA A 156 10.77 6.53 -0.48
N GLY A 157 9.49 6.78 -0.26
CA GLY A 157 8.46 5.76 -0.09
C GLY A 157 8.37 4.80 -1.28
N SER A 158 8.48 5.33 -2.50
CA SER A 158 8.51 4.53 -3.73
C SER A 158 9.76 3.67 -3.83
N MET A 159 10.93 4.21 -3.47
CA MET A 159 12.18 3.44 -3.43
C MET A 159 12.11 2.28 -2.43
N PHE A 160 11.58 2.52 -1.22
CA PHE A 160 11.39 1.46 -0.22
C PHE A 160 10.39 0.41 -0.70
N ASN A 161 9.30 0.81 -1.37
CA ASN A 161 8.33 -0.11 -1.92
C ASN A 161 8.96 -1.01 -2.99
N PHE A 162 9.66 -0.42 -3.96
CA PHE A 162 10.34 -1.16 -5.01
C PHE A 162 11.36 -2.14 -4.43
N SER A 163 12.14 -1.70 -3.43
CA SER A 163 13.09 -2.55 -2.71
C SER A 163 12.38 -3.71 -2.02
N ALA A 164 11.24 -3.47 -1.37
CA ALA A 164 10.43 -4.50 -0.74
C ALA A 164 9.97 -5.56 -1.75
N VAL A 165 9.53 -5.15 -2.94
CA VAL A 165 9.12 -6.07 -4.01
C VAL A 165 10.30 -6.94 -4.47
N VAL A 166 11.45 -6.34 -4.73
CA VAL A 166 12.66 -7.07 -5.18
C VAL A 166 13.11 -8.07 -4.11
N VAL A 167 13.20 -7.65 -2.85
CA VAL A 167 13.61 -8.51 -1.74
C VAL A 167 12.59 -9.64 -1.50
N GLY A 168 11.29 -9.34 -1.58
CA GLY A 168 10.22 -10.31 -1.43
C GLY A 168 10.25 -11.39 -2.51
N LEU A 169 10.46 -11.01 -3.77
CA LEU A 169 10.67 -11.95 -4.87
C LEU A 169 11.95 -12.76 -4.68
N GLY A 170 13.01 -12.14 -4.15
CA GLY A 170 14.25 -12.83 -3.79
C GLY A 170 14.06 -13.97 -2.78
N SER A 171 13.13 -13.82 -1.83
CA SER A 171 12.78 -14.88 -0.87
C SER A 171 12.23 -16.14 -1.56
N TYR A 172 11.40 -15.98 -2.60
CA TYR A 172 10.93 -17.13 -3.39
C TYR A 172 12.05 -17.79 -4.19
N GLY A 173 13.00 -16.99 -4.71
CA GLY A 173 14.21 -17.50 -5.34
C GLY A 173 15.03 -18.38 -4.39
N MET A 174 15.23 -17.92 -3.15
CA MET A 174 15.91 -18.71 -2.11
C MET A 174 15.14 -19.97 -1.73
N PHE A 175 13.81 -19.92 -1.67
CA PHE A 175 12.98 -21.10 -1.42
C PHE A 175 13.17 -22.16 -2.51
N ILE A 176 13.07 -21.77 -3.79
CA ILE A 176 13.22 -22.69 -4.93
C ILE A 176 14.62 -23.32 -4.94
N TRP A 177 15.66 -22.50 -4.70
CA TRP A 177 17.02 -23.01 -4.60
C TRP A 177 17.18 -23.95 -3.41
N GLY A 178 16.69 -23.58 -2.23
CA GLY A 178 16.69 -24.43 -1.04
C GLY A 178 16.02 -25.78 -1.28
N MET A 179 14.90 -25.80 -2.01
CA MET A 179 14.22 -27.05 -2.39
C MET A 179 15.07 -27.94 -3.31
N LYS A 180 15.79 -27.35 -4.27
CA LYS A 180 16.71 -28.09 -5.13
C LYS A 180 17.90 -28.64 -4.34
N ALA A 181 18.51 -27.82 -3.49
CA ALA A 181 19.61 -28.22 -2.63
C ALA A 181 19.19 -29.35 -1.67
N ALA A 182 17.98 -29.26 -1.09
CA ALA A 182 17.42 -30.33 -0.27
C ALA A 182 17.28 -31.63 -1.05
N TYR A 183 16.74 -31.57 -2.27
CA TYR A 183 16.59 -32.73 -3.14
C TYR A 183 17.95 -33.40 -3.42
N ASP A 184 18.95 -32.62 -3.82
CA ASP A 184 20.30 -33.13 -4.08
C ASP A 184 20.95 -33.73 -2.82
N ALA A 185 20.72 -33.12 -1.65
CA ALA A 185 21.19 -33.63 -0.35
C ALA A 185 20.55 -34.96 0.04
N PHE A 186 19.27 -35.17 -0.30
CA PHE A 186 18.61 -36.46 -0.08
C PHE A 186 19.12 -37.54 -1.04
N LEU A 187 19.44 -37.18 -2.29
CA LEU A 187 20.04 -38.11 -3.23
C LEU A 187 21.44 -38.57 -2.78
N SER A 188 22.22 -37.70 -2.14
CA SER A 188 23.55 -38.08 -1.62
C SER A 188 23.52 -39.01 -0.41
N LEU A 189 22.35 -39.28 0.16
CA LEU A 189 22.16 -40.28 1.22
C LEU A 189 21.90 -41.70 0.68
N THR A 190 21.58 -41.83 -0.61
CA THR A 190 21.31 -43.11 -1.28
C THR A 190 22.60 -43.69 -1.84
#